data_AF-A0A2I0QAZ2-F1
#
_entry.id   AF-A0A2I0QAZ2-F1
#
_cell.length_a   1.000
_cell.length_b   1.000
_cell.length_c   1.000
_cell.angle_alpha   90.00
_cell.angle_beta   90.00
_cell.angle_gamma   90.00
#
_symmetry.space_group_name_H-M   'P 1'
#
loop_
_entity.id
_entity.type
_entity.pdbx_description
1 polymer ?
#
loop_
_entity_poly.entity_id
_entity_poly.type
_entity_poly.pdbx_seq_one_letter_code
_entity_poly.pdbx_strand_id
1 'polypeptide(L)'
;MMENLKKVSRAQWCLFAFLIGFTFLMQNCSDDDGIIYEENQIKTELNARPVKVTICRYNERKGTYSEVTVVEKRVLPGDVIIDADGDGYAAYNECGVLIGNGIDCDDTNAAINPGAVEICGDGIDNDCNGEIDECTYVPDDKFELTLISNGYDDTLDNYVFNKNINTVKYLNVNYYEGYSPGKIADLTGIGGFTALETLECKYNQLTSLNVSNNTALNSLFCDYNQLTSLDVSNNTSLAWLYCGVNQLASIDVSKNKALKLFSCSVNQLTSLDVSNNTALEGLYFSENKLSGINLSANTSLITLHANNNQLTSLDVSSNNALDILYCWSNDLETINVSNNPNLIDFYCYDNQLTSLDVSSNTNLYYLYCSNNLLTSVDLSNNAALEGLWIDNNQLTSLDVSQNTALEYLECFNNAALGCIQVNISQLATAPTDPNWIKDEPAVYSTDCSSY
;
A
#
# COMPACT_ATOMS: atom_id res chain seq x y z
N MET A 1 3.54 46.05 -55.79
CA MET A 1 4.39 44.88 -56.08
C MET A 1 4.81 44.27 -54.75
N MET A 2 4.10 43.24 -54.32
CA MET A 2 4.42 42.28 -53.26
C MET A 2 3.30 41.22 -53.30
N GLU A 3 3.69 39.94 -53.34
CA GLU A 3 3.13 38.77 -52.63
C GLU A 3 1.59 38.61 -52.51
N ASN A 4 0.96 37.45 -52.75
CA ASN A 4 1.30 36.15 -52.17
C ASN A 4 0.61 34.97 -52.89
N LEU A 5 1.30 33.84 -52.89
CA LEU A 5 0.93 32.54 -53.42
C LEU A 5 -0.25 31.90 -52.67
N LYS A 6 -1.19 31.30 -53.41
CA LYS A 6 -1.84 30.05 -53.01
C LYS A 6 -1.71 29.03 -54.14
N LYS A 7 -0.93 27.99 -53.88
CA LYS A 7 -0.90 26.72 -54.61
C LYS A 7 -2.33 26.19 -54.68
N VAL A 8 -2.89 26.09 -55.87
CA VAL A 8 -4.04 25.23 -56.15
C VAL A 8 -3.52 24.09 -57.02
N SER A 9 -3.76 22.87 -56.57
CA SER A 9 -3.29 21.62 -57.19
C SER A 9 -3.82 21.50 -58.63
N ARG A 10 -2.95 21.00 -59.52
CA ARG A 10 -3.27 20.67 -60.91
C ARG A 10 -4.27 19.51 -60.95
N ALA A 11 -5.56 19.81 -61.02
CA ALA A 11 -6.60 18.85 -61.38
C ALA A 11 -7.63 19.56 -62.25
N GLN A 12 -7.24 20.02 -63.45
CA GLN A 12 -8.19 20.73 -64.33
C GLN A 12 -7.77 20.84 -65.80
N TRP A 13 -7.37 19.76 -66.48
CA TRP A 13 -7.32 19.74 -67.95
C TRP A 13 -7.66 18.35 -68.50
N CYS A 14 -8.94 18.08 -68.77
CA CYS A 14 -9.40 17.01 -69.67
C CYS A 14 -10.86 17.24 -70.07
N LEU A 15 -11.11 18.22 -70.94
CA LEU A 15 -12.19 18.26 -71.96
C LEU A 15 -12.16 19.64 -72.62
N PHE A 16 -11.62 19.77 -73.84
CA PHE A 16 -12.08 20.74 -74.85
C PHE A 16 -11.25 20.58 -76.13
N ALA A 17 -11.75 19.81 -77.10
CA ALA A 17 -11.49 20.03 -78.53
C ALA A 17 -12.43 19.17 -79.39
N PHE A 18 -13.46 19.80 -79.94
CA PHE A 18 -14.10 19.34 -81.18
C PHE A 18 -14.20 20.56 -82.12
N LEU A 19 -13.94 20.32 -83.41
CA LEU A 19 -13.89 21.25 -84.55
C LEU A 19 -12.55 22.03 -84.73
N ILE A 20 -11.60 21.42 -85.46
CA ILE A 20 -11.38 21.56 -86.92
C ILE A 20 -10.17 20.66 -87.23
N GLY A 21 -10.29 19.79 -88.24
CA GLY A 21 -9.42 18.63 -88.42
C GLY A 21 -7.93 18.93 -88.58
N PHE A 22 -7.09 18.24 -87.79
CA PHE A 22 -5.71 17.88 -88.10
C PHE A 22 -5.27 16.72 -87.18
N THR A 23 -4.37 15.89 -87.71
CA THR A 23 -3.82 14.63 -87.18
C THR A 23 -2.91 14.76 -85.95
N PHE A 24 -2.97 13.73 -85.09
CA PHE A 24 -1.99 13.20 -84.11
C PHE A 24 -1.45 14.09 -82.97
N LEU A 25 -1.81 13.72 -81.72
CA LEU A 25 -0.91 13.22 -80.67
C LEU A 25 -1.76 12.83 -79.44
N MET A 26 -1.86 11.53 -79.15
CA MET A 26 -2.31 11.08 -77.82
C MET A 26 -1.25 11.50 -76.81
N GLN A 27 -1.56 12.51 -76.01
CA GLN A 27 -0.74 12.87 -74.86
C GLN A 27 -1.49 12.41 -73.61
N ASN A 28 -1.02 11.29 -73.04
CA ASN A 28 -1.48 10.75 -71.78
C ASN A 28 -1.31 11.80 -70.68
N CYS A 29 -2.38 12.11 -69.95
CA CYS A 29 -2.26 12.75 -68.65
C CYS A 29 -1.74 11.69 -67.67
N SER A 30 -0.44 11.76 -67.35
CA SER A 30 0.17 10.98 -66.28
C SER A 30 0.11 11.82 -65.01
N ASP A 31 -0.54 11.29 -63.98
CA ASP A 31 -0.04 11.52 -62.62
C ASP A 31 1.13 10.55 -62.40
N ASP A 32 2.08 10.88 -61.52
CA ASP A 32 3.38 10.17 -61.34
C ASP A 32 3.26 8.67 -60.96
N ASP A 33 2.05 8.15 -60.81
CA ASP A 33 1.77 6.77 -60.45
C ASP A 33 1.33 5.87 -61.62
N GLY A 34 1.29 6.36 -62.88
CA GLY A 34 1.14 5.52 -64.07
C GLY A 34 -0.07 4.58 -64.12
N ILE A 35 -1.20 4.95 -63.50
CA ILE A 35 -2.46 4.18 -63.54
C ILE A 35 -3.37 4.72 -64.66
N ILE A 36 -3.81 3.84 -65.56
CA ILE A 36 -4.82 4.13 -66.58
C ILE A 36 -6.18 3.68 -66.02
N TYR A 37 -7.12 4.60 -65.87
CA TYR A 37 -8.49 4.29 -65.42
C TYR A 37 -9.42 4.10 -66.63
N GLU A 38 -10.23 3.04 -66.64
CA GLU A 38 -11.32 2.86 -67.61
C GLU A 38 -12.49 3.80 -67.30
N GLU A 39 -13.21 4.21 -68.35
CA GLU A 39 -14.17 5.33 -68.38
C GLU A 39 -15.44 5.16 -67.49
N ASN A 40 -15.56 4.05 -66.74
CA ASN A 40 -16.76 3.69 -65.96
C ASN A 40 -16.53 3.37 -64.47
N GLN A 41 -15.37 3.71 -63.89
CA GLN A 41 -15.12 3.52 -62.45
C GLN A 41 -15.84 4.59 -61.60
N ILE A 42 -16.57 4.16 -60.57
CA ILE A 42 -17.42 5.01 -59.71
C ILE A 42 -16.53 5.89 -58.80
N LYS A 43 -16.89 7.17 -58.65
CA LYS A 43 -16.16 8.24 -57.93
C LYS A 43 -15.74 7.94 -56.48
N THR A 44 -16.26 6.91 -55.84
CA THR A 44 -15.90 6.53 -54.46
C THR A 44 -14.51 5.89 -54.36
N GLU A 45 -13.97 5.28 -55.43
CA GLU A 45 -12.63 4.69 -55.43
C GLU A 45 -11.49 5.70 -55.73
N LEU A 46 -11.81 6.92 -56.19
CA LEU A 46 -10.80 7.91 -56.57
C LEU A 46 -10.14 8.66 -55.39
N ASN A 47 -10.63 8.47 -54.16
CA ASN A 47 -10.13 9.16 -52.97
C ASN A 47 -9.32 8.27 -52.01
N ALA A 48 -9.20 6.96 -52.28
CA ALA A 48 -8.33 6.09 -51.50
C ALA A 48 -6.89 6.25 -52.02
N ARG A 49 -5.96 6.62 -51.13
CA ARG A 49 -4.52 6.57 -51.48
C ARG A 49 -4.19 5.11 -51.85
N PRO A 50 -3.39 4.86 -52.89
CA PRO A 50 -3.02 3.49 -53.24
C PRO A 50 -2.22 2.87 -52.09
N VAL A 51 -2.71 1.76 -51.54
CA VAL A 51 -2.01 0.96 -50.53
C VAL A 51 -0.76 0.39 -51.19
N LYS A 52 0.39 0.63 -50.55
CA LYS A 52 1.67 0.05 -50.97
C LYS A 52 1.89 -1.18 -50.11
N VAL A 53 2.18 -2.30 -50.76
CA VAL A 53 2.48 -3.58 -50.13
C VAL A 53 3.88 -4.01 -50.53
N THR A 54 4.58 -4.71 -49.63
CA THR A 54 5.86 -5.33 -49.98
C THR A 54 5.63 -6.78 -50.41
N ILE A 55 6.21 -7.15 -51.55
CA ILE A 55 6.10 -8.49 -52.14
C ILE A 55 7.46 -9.15 -52.35
N CYS A 56 7.52 -10.47 -52.22
CA CYS A 56 8.59 -11.29 -52.77
C CYS A 56 8.27 -11.63 -54.23
N ARG A 57 9.05 -11.05 -55.16
CA ARG A 57 8.94 -11.34 -56.59
C ARG A 57 10.07 -12.25 -57.06
N TYR A 58 9.73 -13.35 -57.73
CA TYR A 58 10.73 -14.23 -58.34
C TYR A 58 11.30 -13.64 -59.63
N ASN A 59 12.63 -13.52 -59.70
CA ASN A 59 13.33 -13.10 -60.91
C ASN A 59 13.81 -14.33 -61.69
N GLU A 60 13.06 -14.73 -62.72
CA GLU A 60 13.38 -15.90 -63.55
C GLU A 60 14.78 -15.84 -64.19
N ARG A 61 15.32 -14.64 -64.47
CA ARG A 61 16.64 -14.49 -65.10
C ARG A 61 17.78 -14.70 -64.13
N LYS A 62 17.57 -14.36 -62.86
CA LYS A 62 18.59 -14.48 -61.80
C LYS A 62 18.42 -15.74 -60.97
N GLY A 63 17.26 -16.39 -61.03
CA GLY A 63 16.93 -17.53 -60.19
C GLY A 63 16.81 -17.17 -58.70
N THR A 64 16.46 -15.91 -58.40
CA THR A 64 16.43 -15.37 -57.02
C THR A 64 15.12 -14.63 -56.78
N TYR A 65 14.64 -14.64 -55.54
CA TYR A 65 13.60 -13.72 -55.09
C TYR A 65 14.20 -12.35 -54.76
N SER A 66 13.41 -11.30 -54.94
CA SER A 66 13.75 -9.95 -54.53
C SER A 66 12.50 -9.24 -54.01
N GLU A 67 12.68 -8.45 -52.97
CA GLU A 67 11.62 -7.62 -52.42
C GLU A 67 11.34 -6.42 -53.31
N VAL A 68 10.06 -6.15 -53.49
CA VAL A 68 9.59 -5.02 -54.28
C VAL A 68 8.37 -4.43 -53.57
N THR A 69 8.44 -3.15 -53.20
CA THR A 69 7.24 -2.41 -52.79
C THR A 69 6.46 -2.00 -54.03
N VAL A 70 5.23 -2.49 -54.16
CA VAL A 70 4.33 -2.18 -55.26
C VAL A 70 3.02 -1.61 -54.72
N VAL A 71 2.29 -0.85 -55.55
CA VAL A 71 0.88 -0.59 -55.24
C VAL A 71 0.10 -1.90 -55.41
N GLU A 72 -0.86 -2.19 -54.54
CA GLU A 72 -1.59 -3.46 -54.49
C GLU A 72 -2.11 -3.92 -55.87
N LYS A 73 -2.59 -2.98 -56.70
CA LYS A 73 -3.04 -3.24 -58.08
C LYS A 73 -1.95 -3.71 -59.06
N ARG A 74 -0.68 -3.75 -58.65
CA ARG A 74 0.50 -4.17 -59.46
C ARG A 74 1.16 -5.45 -58.96
N VAL A 75 0.51 -6.18 -58.05
CA VAL A 75 0.89 -7.54 -57.68
C VAL A 75 0.60 -8.46 -58.87
N LEU A 76 1.61 -9.24 -59.28
CA LEU A 76 1.54 -10.16 -60.42
C LEU A 76 1.26 -11.59 -59.95
N PRO A 77 0.67 -12.45 -60.80
CA PRO A 77 0.53 -13.86 -60.49
C PRO A 77 1.89 -14.50 -60.18
N GLY A 78 2.03 -15.07 -58.97
CA GLY A 78 3.28 -15.68 -58.48
C GLY A 78 4.10 -14.80 -57.52
N ASP A 79 3.71 -13.54 -57.32
CA ASP A 79 4.23 -12.73 -56.22
C ASP A 79 3.63 -13.21 -54.87
N VAL A 80 4.42 -13.13 -53.81
CA VAL A 80 3.98 -13.39 -52.44
C VAL A 80 3.93 -12.05 -51.70
N ILE A 81 2.79 -11.68 -51.13
CA ILE A 81 2.66 -10.52 -50.25
C ILE A 81 3.27 -10.90 -48.90
N ILE A 82 4.14 -10.05 -48.38
CA ILE A 82 4.89 -10.28 -47.13
C ILE A 82 4.75 -9.12 -46.14
N ASP A 83 4.01 -8.08 -46.49
CA ASP A 83 3.71 -6.86 -45.72
C ASP A 83 2.42 -6.32 -46.36
N ALA A 84 1.28 -6.85 -45.93
CA ALA A 84 0.00 -6.62 -46.61
C ALA A 84 -0.67 -5.29 -46.23
N ASP A 85 -0.35 -4.73 -45.07
CA ASP A 85 -0.85 -3.43 -44.63
C ASP A 85 0.10 -2.24 -44.91
N GLY A 86 1.36 -2.52 -45.27
CA GLY A 86 2.33 -1.52 -45.69
C GLY A 86 2.98 -0.75 -44.53
N ASP A 87 2.98 -1.29 -43.32
CA ASP A 87 3.59 -0.66 -42.14
C ASP A 87 5.11 -0.86 -42.06
N GLY A 88 5.64 -1.78 -42.89
CA GLY A 88 7.05 -2.08 -43.00
C GLY A 88 7.54 -3.24 -42.15
N TYR A 89 6.64 -3.97 -41.50
CA TYR A 89 6.88 -5.25 -40.86
C TYR A 89 6.29 -6.39 -41.70
N ALA A 90 6.75 -7.61 -41.44
CA ALA A 90 6.46 -8.76 -42.28
C ALA A 90 6.16 -10.01 -41.44
N ALA A 91 5.09 -10.73 -41.79
CA ALA A 91 4.70 -11.96 -41.08
C ALA A 91 5.67 -13.14 -41.25
N TYR A 92 6.59 -13.07 -42.20
CA TYR A 92 7.62 -14.09 -42.43
C TYR A 92 8.95 -13.48 -42.84
N ASN A 93 10.02 -14.25 -42.65
CA ASN A 93 11.38 -13.90 -43.06
C ASN A 93 11.47 -13.54 -44.56
N GLU A 94 11.67 -12.25 -44.82
CA GLU A 94 12.05 -11.62 -46.08
C GLU A 94 12.79 -12.57 -47.05
N CYS A 95 12.10 -13.04 -48.10
CA CYS A 95 12.54 -13.86 -49.23
C CYS A 95 13.68 -14.91 -49.01
N GLY A 96 13.98 -15.34 -47.77
CA GLY A 96 15.09 -16.23 -47.40
C GLY A 96 16.33 -15.64 -46.68
N VAL A 97 16.32 -14.45 -46.07
CA VAL A 97 17.46 -13.91 -45.26
C VAL A 97 17.04 -13.50 -43.83
N LEU A 98 17.91 -13.79 -42.84
CA LEU A 98 17.75 -13.45 -41.43
C LEU A 98 18.32 -12.07 -41.11
N ILE A 99 17.47 -11.05 -40.89
CA ILE A 99 17.68 -9.88 -39.98
C ILE A 99 16.24 -9.37 -39.73
N GLY A 100 15.66 -9.17 -38.55
CA GLY A 100 16.13 -8.61 -37.29
C GLY A 100 15.32 -7.34 -37.01
N ASN A 101 14.07 -7.51 -36.54
CA ASN A 101 13.21 -6.56 -35.78
C ASN A 101 11.80 -7.18 -35.52
N GLY A 102 11.74 -8.39 -34.96
CA GLY A 102 10.47 -9.08 -34.68
C GLY A 102 9.77 -9.62 -35.94
N ILE A 103 8.80 -10.51 -35.75
CA ILE A 103 7.91 -11.02 -36.81
C ILE A 103 6.57 -10.31 -36.63
N ASP A 104 5.98 -9.82 -37.70
CA ASP A 104 4.63 -9.26 -37.65
C ASP A 104 3.62 -10.37 -37.32
N CYS A 105 2.87 -10.17 -36.24
CA CYS A 105 1.88 -11.11 -35.77
C CYS A 105 0.51 -10.91 -36.46
N ASP A 106 0.26 -9.77 -37.12
CA ASP A 106 -0.91 -9.55 -37.99
C ASP A 106 -0.58 -8.61 -39.18
N ASP A 107 -0.03 -9.22 -40.25
CA ASP A 107 0.32 -8.59 -41.54
C ASP A 107 -0.83 -7.84 -42.25
N THR A 108 -2.05 -7.89 -41.70
CA THR A 108 -3.24 -7.24 -42.25
C THR A 108 -3.66 -5.98 -41.48
N ASN A 109 -2.96 -5.66 -40.39
CA ASN A 109 -3.30 -4.56 -39.50
C ASN A 109 -2.07 -3.78 -39.02
N ALA A 110 -1.84 -2.62 -39.65
CA ALA A 110 -0.69 -1.73 -39.40
C ALA A 110 -0.55 -1.18 -37.96
N ALA A 111 -1.50 -1.51 -37.07
CA ALA A 111 -1.43 -1.19 -35.64
C ALA A 111 -0.89 -2.35 -34.78
N ILE A 112 -0.74 -3.54 -35.36
CA ILE A 112 -0.21 -4.74 -34.71
C ILE A 112 1.10 -5.07 -35.41
N ASN A 113 2.22 -4.74 -34.78
CA ASN A 113 3.54 -4.96 -35.34
C ASN A 113 4.63 -4.86 -34.27
N PRO A 114 5.84 -5.37 -34.54
CA PRO A 114 6.97 -5.26 -33.63
C PRO A 114 7.22 -3.85 -33.10
N GLY A 115 6.98 -3.65 -31.80
CA GLY A 115 7.19 -2.38 -31.11
C GLY A 115 6.05 -1.36 -31.21
N ALA A 116 4.85 -1.79 -31.63
CA ALA A 116 3.62 -1.01 -31.44
C ALA A 116 3.36 -0.72 -29.93
N VAL A 117 2.38 0.15 -29.65
CA VAL A 117 1.94 0.39 -28.27
C VAL A 117 0.75 -0.50 -27.99
N GLU A 118 0.83 -1.24 -26.89
CA GLU A 118 -0.25 -2.08 -26.36
C GLU A 118 -1.55 -1.31 -26.11
N ILE A 119 -2.66 -1.93 -26.48
CA ILE A 119 -4.04 -1.46 -26.27
C ILE A 119 -4.67 -2.33 -25.18
N CYS A 120 -4.58 -1.86 -23.94
CA CYS A 120 -5.03 -2.63 -22.79
C CYS A 120 -6.48 -3.12 -22.90
N GLY A 121 -6.65 -4.45 -22.81
CA GLY A 121 -7.93 -5.14 -22.71
C GLY A 121 -8.57 -5.50 -24.05
N ASP A 122 -7.84 -5.41 -25.16
CA ASP A 122 -8.31 -5.89 -26.47
C ASP A 122 -8.01 -7.39 -26.72
N GLY A 123 -7.14 -7.99 -25.90
CA GLY A 123 -6.76 -9.40 -25.97
C GLY A 123 -5.80 -9.73 -27.10
N ILE A 124 -5.11 -8.74 -27.65
CA ILE A 124 -4.17 -8.85 -28.77
C ILE A 124 -2.75 -8.51 -28.24
N ASP A 125 -1.74 -9.19 -28.79
CA ASP A 125 -0.32 -8.83 -28.63
C ASP A 125 -0.04 -7.77 -29.70
N ASN A 126 -0.19 -6.47 -29.38
CA ASN A 126 -0.08 -5.42 -30.39
C ASN A 126 1.37 -5.23 -30.83
N ASP A 127 2.32 -5.40 -29.92
CA ASP A 127 3.74 -5.16 -30.17
C ASP A 127 4.53 -6.41 -30.63
N CYS A 128 3.84 -7.53 -30.80
CA CYS A 128 4.33 -8.84 -31.23
C CYS A 128 5.52 -9.38 -30.41
N ASN A 129 5.59 -9.04 -29.12
CA ASN A 129 6.67 -9.50 -28.24
C ASN A 129 6.38 -10.87 -27.58
N GLY A 130 5.16 -11.39 -27.73
CA GLY A 130 4.70 -12.66 -27.18
C GLY A 130 3.99 -12.57 -25.83
N GLU A 131 3.87 -11.38 -25.25
CA GLU A 131 2.99 -11.06 -24.13
C GLU A 131 1.71 -10.40 -24.67
N ILE A 132 0.57 -10.62 -24.02
CA ILE A 132 -0.72 -10.04 -24.41
C ILE A 132 -1.13 -9.08 -23.29
N ASP A 133 -1.51 -7.85 -23.64
CA ASP A 133 -2.03 -6.85 -22.72
C ASP A 133 -1.12 -6.64 -21.49
N GLU A 134 0.07 -6.05 -21.66
CA GLU A 134 1.01 -5.75 -20.56
C GLU A 134 0.56 -4.58 -19.68
N CYS A 135 -0.70 -4.65 -19.28
CA CYS A 135 -1.39 -3.73 -18.42
C CYS A 135 -1.95 -4.48 -17.20
N THR A 136 -2.17 -3.74 -16.14
CA THR A 136 -2.82 -4.20 -14.93
C THR A 136 -4.21 -3.59 -14.89
N TYR A 137 -5.22 -4.43 -14.71
CA TYR A 137 -6.61 -3.99 -14.56
C TYR A 137 -6.85 -3.33 -13.19
N VAL A 138 -7.37 -2.10 -13.20
CA VAL A 138 -7.61 -1.23 -12.04
C VAL A 138 -9.05 -0.68 -12.07
N PRO A 139 -10.05 -1.45 -11.60
CA PRO A 139 -11.48 -1.13 -11.78
C PRO A 139 -12.04 -0.03 -10.86
N ASP A 140 -11.31 0.37 -9.82
CA ASP A 140 -11.77 1.42 -8.90
C ASP A 140 -11.26 2.78 -9.40
N ASP A 141 -12.17 3.60 -9.92
CA ASP A 141 -11.86 4.95 -10.41
C ASP A 141 -11.07 5.78 -9.39
N LYS A 142 -11.27 5.60 -8.07
CA LYS A 142 -10.52 6.36 -7.05
C LYS A 142 -9.11 5.85 -6.91
N PHE A 143 -8.90 4.54 -7.06
CA PHE A 143 -7.56 3.98 -7.11
C PHE A 143 -6.84 4.45 -8.38
N GLU A 144 -7.45 4.32 -9.56
CA GLU A 144 -6.86 4.72 -10.83
C GLU A 144 -6.57 6.23 -10.88
N LEU A 145 -7.50 7.09 -10.46
CA LEU A 145 -7.24 8.54 -10.34
C LEU A 145 -6.08 8.85 -9.38
N THR A 146 -5.86 8.02 -8.36
CA THR A 146 -4.71 8.18 -7.47
C THR A 146 -3.42 7.78 -8.19
N LEU A 147 -3.43 6.74 -9.03
CA LEU A 147 -2.29 6.37 -9.87
C LEU A 147 -1.96 7.47 -10.89
N ILE A 148 -2.98 8.07 -11.52
CA ILE A 148 -2.82 9.22 -12.42
C ILE A 148 -2.21 10.40 -11.67
N SER A 149 -2.74 10.73 -10.49
CA SER A 149 -2.20 11.82 -9.68
C SER A 149 -0.76 11.57 -9.21
N ASN A 150 -0.36 10.31 -9.08
CA ASN A 150 1.01 9.92 -8.73
C ASN A 150 1.93 9.83 -9.96
N GLY A 151 1.41 10.00 -11.18
CA GLY A 151 2.16 9.94 -12.43
C GLY A 151 2.52 8.53 -12.89
N TYR A 152 1.81 7.51 -12.41
CA TYR A 152 1.96 6.13 -12.88
C TYR A 152 1.05 5.80 -14.08
N ASP A 153 0.07 6.67 -14.32
CA ASP A 153 -0.98 6.50 -15.30
C ASP A 153 -1.37 7.85 -15.90
N ASP A 154 -1.97 7.85 -17.08
CA ASP A 154 -2.26 9.05 -17.88
C ASP A 154 -3.75 9.23 -18.16
N THR A 155 -4.54 8.15 -18.16
CA THR A 155 -5.95 8.15 -18.54
C THR A 155 -6.78 7.32 -17.57
N LEU A 156 -8.06 7.69 -17.40
CA LEU A 156 -9.01 6.90 -16.61
C LEU A 156 -9.70 5.91 -17.56
N ASP A 157 -9.15 4.71 -17.70
CA ASP A 157 -9.59 3.66 -18.61
C ASP A 157 -9.66 2.24 -17.99
N ASN A 158 -9.49 2.14 -16.68
CA ASN A 158 -9.38 0.93 -15.86
C ASN A 158 -8.08 0.13 -16.05
N TYR A 159 -7.04 0.71 -16.63
CA TYR A 159 -5.78 0.02 -16.84
C TYR A 159 -4.58 0.90 -16.54
N VAL A 160 -3.51 0.27 -16.07
CA VAL A 160 -2.20 0.91 -15.95
C VAL A 160 -1.14 0.02 -16.58
N PHE A 161 -0.23 0.58 -17.39
CA PHE A 161 0.83 -0.21 -18.01
C PHE A 161 1.78 -0.81 -16.97
N ASN A 162 2.08 -2.10 -17.09
CA ASN A 162 2.94 -2.84 -16.16
C ASN A 162 4.34 -2.20 -16.04
N LYS A 163 4.88 -1.68 -17.16
CA LYS A 163 6.18 -0.99 -17.18
C LYS A 163 6.24 0.25 -16.28
N ASN A 164 5.09 0.87 -15.98
CA ASN A 164 5.03 2.05 -15.12
C ASN A 164 5.03 1.69 -13.62
N ILE A 165 4.63 0.46 -13.28
CA ILE A 165 4.37 0.05 -11.89
C ILE A 165 5.25 -1.09 -11.38
N ASN A 166 5.81 -1.93 -12.27
CA ASN A 166 6.55 -3.14 -11.91
C ASN A 166 7.88 -2.89 -11.16
N THR A 167 8.42 -1.67 -11.22
CA THR A 167 9.63 -1.25 -10.50
C THR A 167 9.34 -0.40 -9.26
N VAL A 168 8.08 -0.05 -9.02
CA VAL A 168 7.67 0.82 -7.91
C VAL A 168 7.79 0.08 -6.59
N LYS A 169 8.59 0.65 -5.68
CA LYS A 169 8.87 0.06 -4.36
C LYS A 169 8.03 0.64 -3.23
N TYR A 170 7.50 1.84 -3.42
CA TYR A 170 6.68 2.55 -2.44
C TYR A 170 5.44 3.10 -3.13
N LEU A 171 4.27 2.76 -2.62
CA LEU A 171 3.00 3.27 -3.09
C LEU A 171 2.19 3.81 -1.92
N ASN A 172 1.80 5.07 -2.02
CA ASN A 172 0.88 5.70 -1.09
C ASN A 172 -0.44 6.01 -1.80
N VAL A 173 -1.50 5.38 -1.29
CA VAL A 173 -2.89 5.54 -1.70
C VAL A 173 -3.78 5.80 -0.49
N ASN A 174 -3.21 6.42 0.57
CA ASN A 174 -3.98 6.86 1.72
C ASN A 174 -5.04 7.90 1.28
N TYR A 175 -6.19 7.88 1.95
CA TYR A 175 -7.16 8.94 1.80
C TYR A 175 -6.81 10.15 2.69
N TYR A 176 -6.75 11.33 2.08
CA TYR A 176 -6.67 12.61 2.77
C TYR A 176 -7.82 13.51 2.28
N GLU A 177 -8.66 13.95 3.21
CA GLU A 177 -9.78 14.83 2.90
C GLU A 177 -9.29 16.12 2.21
N GLY A 178 -9.90 16.46 1.08
CA GLY A 178 -9.54 17.63 0.28
C GLY A 178 -8.33 17.45 -0.65
N TYR A 179 -7.60 16.34 -0.58
CA TYR A 179 -6.45 16.05 -1.45
C TYR A 179 -6.65 14.82 -2.33
N SER A 180 -7.27 13.75 -1.81
CA SER A 180 -7.50 12.51 -2.56
C SER A 180 -8.76 12.60 -3.44
N PRO A 181 -8.81 11.90 -4.59
CA PRO A 181 -9.98 11.91 -5.50
C PRO A 181 -11.23 11.27 -4.87
N GLY A 182 -11.08 10.53 -3.79
CA GLY A 182 -12.12 9.84 -3.03
C GLY A 182 -11.50 8.75 -2.16
N LYS A 183 -12.32 8.10 -1.33
CA LYS A 183 -11.90 6.88 -0.62
C LYS A 183 -11.94 5.70 -1.59
N ILE A 184 -10.88 4.91 -1.60
CA ILE A 184 -10.76 3.70 -2.41
C ILE A 184 -11.56 2.58 -1.74
N ALA A 185 -12.36 1.86 -2.52
CA ALA A 185 -13.15 0.72 -2.04
C ALA A 185 -12.57 -0.63 -2.48
N ASP A 186 -11.85 -0.64 -3.61
CA ASP A 186 -11.23 -1.82 -4.19
C ASP A 186 -9.80 -1.52 -4.67
N LEU A 187 -8.82 -2.33 -4.23
CA LEU A 187 -7.42 -2.25 -4.66
C LEU A 187 -7.05 -3.34 -5.68
N THR A 188 -8.05 -3.91 -6.39
CA THR A 188 -7.79 -4.75 -7.56
C THR A 188 -6.82 -4.04 -8.50
N GLY A 189 -5.80 -4.77 -8.94
CA GLY A 189 -4.65 -4.24 -9.66
C GLY A 189 -3.39 -4.07 -8.82
N ILE A 190 -3.48 -4.00 -7.49
CA ILE A 190 -2.28 -3.84 -6.64
C ILE A 190 -1.22 -4.95 -6.85
N GLY A 191 -1.65 -6.13 -7.27
CA GLY A 191 -0.75 -7.25 -7.60
C GLY A 191 0.22 -6.98 -8.76
N GLY A 192 -0.03 -5.98 -9.62
CA GLY A 192 0.87 -5.55 -10.69
C GLY A 192 2.13 -4.82 -10.18
N PHE A 193 2.08 -4.28 -8.95
CA PHE A 193 3.23 -3.66 -8.28
C PHE A 193 4.15 -4.75 -7.69
N THR A 194 4.79 -5.54 -8.55
CA THR A 194 5.52 -6.75 -8.16
C THR A 194 6.78 -6.48 -7.34
N ALA A 195 7.41 -5.31 -7.49
CA ALA A 195 8.54 -4.87 -6.69
C ALA A 195 8.17 -4.10 -5.40
N LEU A 196 6.88 -4.05 -5.04
CA LEU A 196 6.41 -3.22 -3.93
C LEU A 196 6.94 -3.69 -2.57
N GLU A 197 7.70 -2.83 -1.90
CA GLU A 197 8.27 -3.06 -0.58
C GLU A 197 7.43 -2.39 0.51
N THR A 198 6.75 -1.28 0.20
CA THR A 198 5.88 -0.55 1.12
C THR A 198 4.57 -0.14 0.46
N LEU A 199 3.45 -0.53 1.08
CA LEU A 199 2.10 -0.11 0.69
C LEU A 199 1.45 0.66 1.84
N GLU A 200 1.02 1.89 1.56
CA GLU A 200 0.14 2.66 2.43
C GLU A 200 -1.24 2.85 1.79
N CYS A 201 -2.28 2.30 2.42
CA CYS A 201 -3.66 2.38 1.96
C CYS A 201 -4.65 2.72 3.09
N LYS A 202 -4.21 3.53 4.04
CA LYS A 202 -4.97 3.96 5.24
C LYS A 202 -6.16 4.87 4.90
N TYR A 203 -7.14 4.90 5.81
CA TYR A 203 -8.30 5.81 5.80
C TYR A 203 -9.27 5.63 4.60
N ASN A 204 -9.25 4.47 3.98
CA ASN A 204 -10.08 4.11 2.82
C ASN A 204 -11.35 3.34 3.24
N GLN A 205 -12.00 2.67 2.29
CA GLN A 205 -13.21 1.87 2.49
C GLN A 205 -13.01 0.41 2.04
N LEU A 206 -11.77 -0.08 2.10
CA LEU A 206 -11.44 -1.42 1.63
C LEU A 206 -12.16 -2.47 2.48
N THR A 207 -12.95 -3.32 1.83
CA THR A 207 -13.59 -4.49 2.45
C THR A 207 -12.77 -5.77 2.26
N SER A 208 -11.89 -5.77 1.27
CA SER A 208 -10.90 -6.80 0.99
C SER A 208 -9.60 -6.18 0.53
N LEU A 209 -8.49 -6.89 0.72
CA LEU A 209 -7.17 -6.48 0.27
C LEU A 209 -6.37 -7.74 -0.10
N ASN A 210 -6.08 -7.90 -1.39
CA ASN A 210 -5.28 -9.02 -1.88
C ASN A 210 -3.86 -8.56 -2.20
N VAL A 211 -2.92 -8.89 -1.32
CA VAL A 211 -1.48 -8.58 -1.46
C VAL A 211 -0.63 -9.82 -1.77
N SER A 212 -1.26 -10.92 -2.20
CA SER A 212 -0.60 -12.23 -2.37
C SER A 212 0.52 -12.22 -3.42
N ASN A 213 0.47 -11.31 -4.41
CA ASN A 213 1.49 -11.15 -5.44
C ASN A 213 2.60 -10.15 -5.04
N ASN A 214 2.37 -9.30 -4.03
CA ASN A 214 3.34 -8.32 -3.55
C ASN A 214 4.33 -8.96 -2.56
N THR A 215 5.01 -10.02 -3.00
CA THR A 215 5.88 -10.87 -2.15
C THR A 215 7.10 -10.14 -1.58
N ALA A 216 7.48 -9.01 -2.18
CA ALA A 216 8.53 -8.12 -1.69
C ALA A 216 8.09 -7.23 -0.53
N LEU A 217 6.80 -7.20 -0.17
CA LEU A 217 6.30 -6.33 0.89
C LEU A 217 7.03 -6.57 2.20
N ASN A 218 7.57 -5.47 2.71
CA ASN A 218 8.25 -5.37 3.98
C ASN A 218 7.43 -4.51 4.97
N SER A 219 6.67 -3.54 4.47
CA SER A 219 5.75 -2.72 5.27
C SER A 219 4.37 -2.63 4.66
N LEU A 220 3.33 -2.94 5.44
CA LEU A 220 1.93 -2.81 5.03
C LEU A 220 1.16 -1.98 6.04
N PHE A 221 0.60 -0.86 5.58
CA PHE A 221 -0.23 0.04 6.38
C PHE A 221 -1.63 0.12 5.77
N CYS A 222 -2.57 -0.65 6.33
CA CYS A 222 -3.96 -0.73 5.88
C CYS A 222 -4.95 -0.37 7.01
N ASP A 223 -4.53 0.44 7.98
CA ASP A 223 -5.39 0.90 9.08
C ASP A 223 -6.57 1.74 8.59
N TYR A 224 -7.62 1.83 9.41
CA TYR A 224 -8.81 2.64 9.12
C TYR A 224 -9.47 2.24 7.80
N ASN A 225 -9.82 0.95 7.69
CA ASN A 225 -10.54 0.37 6.58
C ASN A 225 -11.74 -0.46 7.11
N GLN A 226 -12.30 -1.33 6.28
CA GLN A 226 -13.44 -2.19 6.61
C GLN A 226 -13.10 -3.68 6.37
N LEU A 227 -11.83 -4.04 6.49
CA LEU A 227 -11.35 -5.39 6.22
C LEU A 227 -11.96 -6.37 7.22
N THR A 228 -12.58 -7.43 6.69
CA THR A 228 -13.12 -8.54 7.49
C THR A 228 -12.14 -9.72 7.56
N SER A 229 -11.22 -9.78 6.60
CA SER A 229 -10.10 -10.73 6.55
C SER A 229 -8.90 -10.06 5.88
N LEU A 230 -7.72 -10.56 6.19
CA LEU A 230 -6.46 -10.13 5.58
C LEU A 230 -5.52 -11.35 5.54
N ASP A 231 -5.09 -11.73 4.34
CA ASP A 231 -4.11 -12.79 4.13
C ASP A 231 -2.75 -12.18 3.80
N VAL A 232 -1.78 -12.43 4.68
CA VAL A 232 -0.37 -11.97 4.55
C VAL A 232 0.61 -13.14 4.44
N SER A 233 0.12 -14.36 4.16
CA SER A 233 0.92 -15.58 4.19
C SER A 233 2.04 -15.62 3.14
N ASN A 234 1.85 -14.95 2.01
CA ASN A 234 2.87 -14.82 0.95
C ASN A 234 3.86 -13.67 1.21
N ASN A 235 3.54 -12.72 2.09
CA ASN A 235 4.37 -11.55 2.37
C ASN A 235 5.38 -11.86 3.50
N THR A 236 6.18 -12.91 3.30
CA THR A 236 7.07 -13.47 4.32
C THR A 236 8.17 -12.52 4.80
N SER A 237 8.45 -11.46 4.03
CA SER A 237 9.41 -10.40 4.34
C SER A 237 8.84 -9.26 5.19
N LEU A 238 7.55 -9.30 5.56
CA LEU A 238 6.91 -8.26 6.38
C LEU A 238 7.62 -8.09 7.72
N ALA A 239 8.08 -6.87 7.97
CA ALA A 239 8.65 -6.42 9.23
C ALA A 239 7.70 -5.46 9.97
N TRP A 240 6.84 -4.74 9.24
CA TRP A 240 5.84 -3.83 9.77
C TRP A 240 4.46 -4.15 9.21
N LEU A 241 3.51 -4.45 10.10
CA LEU A 241 2.12 -4.67 9.73
C LEU A 241 1.22 -3.82 10.62
N TYR A 242 0.49 -2.90 9.98
CA TYR A 242 -0.51 -2.08 10.63
C TYR A 242 -1.86 -2.31 9.95
N CYS A 243 -2.75 -3.01 10.64
CA CYS A 243 -4.10 -3.36 10.19
C CYS A 243 -5.16 -3.00 11.23
N GLY A 244 -4.88 -2.00 12.07
CA GLY A 244 -5.80 -1.52 13.09
C GLY A 244 -7.02 -0.79 12.53
N VAL A 245 -8.04 -0.61 13.35
CA VAL A 245 -9.32 0.04 12.97
C VAL A 245 -9.90 -0.62 11.71
N ASN A 246 -10.15 -1.92 11.83
CA ASN A 246 -10.77 -2.77 10.82
C ASN A 246 -11.86 -3.65 11.49
N GLN A 247 -12.30 -4.72 10.81
CA GLN A 247 -13.33 -5.63 11.29
C GLN A 247 -12.82 -7.08 11.34
N LEU A 248 -11.51 -7.27 11.55
CA LEU A 248 -10.88 -8.58 11.54
C LEU A 248 -11.34 -9.38 12.76
N ALA A 249 -11.91 -10.57 12.51
CA ALA A 249 -12.24 -11.54 13.55
C ALA A 249 -11.06 -12.47 13.88
N SER A 250 -10.13 -12.63 12.93
CA SER A 250 -8.89 -13.39 13.06
C SER A 250 -7.83 -12.84 12.12
N ILE A 251 -6.57 -13.07 12.44
CA ILE A 251 -5.43 -12.77 11.58
C ILE A 251 -4.34 -13.83 11.80
N ASP A 252 -3.81 -14.40 10.71
CA ASP A 252 -2.70 -15.36 10.76
C ASP A 252 -1.41 -14.65 10.32
N VAL A 253 -0.46 -14.56 11.26
CA VAL A 253 0.88 -13.98 11.03
C VAL A 253 2.00 -15.02 11.17
N SER A 254 1.66 -16.31 11.16
CA SER A 254 2.60 -17.41 11.40
C SER A 254 3.74 -17.51 10.36
N LYS A 255 3.53 -16.96 9.17
CA LYS A 255 4.53 -16.92 8.08
C LYS A 255 5.43 -15.69 8.14
N ASN A 256 5.02 -14.63 8.83
CA ASN A 256 5.68 -13.33 8.84
C ASN A 256 6.71 -13.28 9.99
N LYS A 257 7.69 -14.18 9.94
CA LYS A 257 8.70 -14.35 11.01
C LYS A 257 9.60 -13.14 11.23
N ALA A 258 9.68 -12.26 10.23
CA ALA A 258 10.46 -11.02 10.28
C ALA A 258 9.72 -9.86 10.97
N LEU A 259 8.45 -10.03 11.39
CA LEU A 259 7.69 -8.97 12.05
C LEU A 259 8.41 -8.45 13.29
N LYS A 260 8.66 -7.15 13.27
CA LYS A 260 9.20 -6.36 14.39
C LYS A 260 8.12 -5.53 15.05
N LEU A 261 7.20 -5.00 14.26
CA LEU A 261 6.07 -4.24 14.77
C LEU A 261 4.77 -4.74 14.14
N PHE A 262 3.84 -5.12 15.00
CA PHE A 262 2.51 -5.55 14.61
C PHE A 262 1.43 -4.79 15.36
N SER A 263 0.62 -4.04 14.62
CA SER A 263 -0.55 -3.33 15.13
C SER A 263 -1.83 -3.89 14.50
N CYS A 264 -2.69 -4.46 15.34
CA CYS A 264 -4.03 -4.93 15.00
C CYS A 264 -5.10 -4.38 15.96
N SER A 265 -4.82 -3.25 16.61
CA SER A 265 -5.73 -2.59 17.54
C SER A 265 -7.07 -2.22 16.89
N VAL A 266 -8.15 -2.15 17.67
CA VAL A 266 -9.50 -1.80 17.20
C VAL A 266 -9.96 -2.75 16.08
N ASN A 267 -10.12 -4.02 16.46
CA ASN A 267 -10.65 -5.09 15.60
C ASN A 267 -11.66 -5.92 16.41
N GLN A 268 -11.97 -7.14 15.96
CA GLN A 268 -12.90 -8.05 16.63
C GLN A 268 -12.21 -9.36 17.04
N LEU A 269 -10.89 -9.33 17.23
CA LEU A 269 -10.09 -10.51 17.54
C LEU A 269 -10.51 -11.08 18.90
N THR A 270 -10.67 -12.39 18.98
CA THR A 270 -10.92 -13.12 20.23
C THR A 270 -9.70 -13.93 20.67
N SER A 271 -8.75 -14.13 19.76
CA SER A 271 -7.47 -14.80 20.00
C SER A 271 -6.42 -14.23 19.05
N LEU A 272 -5.16 -14.36 19.43
CA LEU A 272 -4.02 -13.94 18.63
C LEU A 272 -2.84 -14.87 18.90
N ASP A 273 -2.31 -15.47 17.83
CA ASP A 273 -1.10 -16.29 17.91
C ASP A 273 0.08 -15.52 17.28
N VAL A 274 1.05 -15.18 18.14
CA VAL A 274 2.30 -14.50 17.76
C VAL A 274 3.53 -15.36 18.06
N SER A 275 3.35 -16.66 18.30
CA SER A 275 4.42 -17.57 18.74
C SER A 275 5.55 -17.74 17.72
N ASN A 276 5.27 -17.51 16.43
CA ASN A 276 6.27 -17.58 15.36
C ASN A 276 6.99 -16.24 15.11
N ASN A 277 6.52 -15.14 15.71
CA ASN A 277 7.01 -13.79 15.47
C ASN A 277 8.02 -13.40 16.57
N THR A 278 9.07 -14.20 16.69
CA THR A 278 10.10 -14.07 17.74
C THR A 278 10.92 -12.78 17.68
N ALA A 279 10.86 -12.07 16.55
CA ALA A 279 11.52 -10.78 16.33
C ALA A 279 10.66 -9.57 16.75
N LEU A 280 9.44 -9.78 17.28
CA LEU A 280 8.57 -8.67 17.70
C LEU A 280 9.23 -7.83 18.80
N GLU A 281 9.33 -6.53 18.51
CA GLU A 281 9.78 -5.47 19.41
C GLU A 281 8.57 -4.64 19.89
N GLY A 282 7.54 -4.48 19.05
CA GLY A 282 6.30 -3.77 19.39
C GLY A 282 5.05 -4.56 19.00
N LEU A 283 4.13 -4.73 19.94
CA LEU A 283 2.86 -5.42 19.73
C LEU A 283 1.69 -4.59 20.26
N TYR A 284 0.76 -4.24 19.37
CA TYR A 284 -0.41 -3.41 19.67
C TYR A 284 -1.69 -4.15 19.27
N PHE A 285 -2.46 -4.61 20.25
CA PHE A 285 -3.73 -5.31 20.03
C PHE A 285 -4.86 -4.74 20.89
N SER A 286 -4.74 -3.47 21.28
CA SER A 286 -5.73 -2.78 22.09
C SER A 286 -7.12 -2.80 21.46
N GLU A 287 -8.16 -2.67 22.27
CA GLU A 287 -9.56 -2.58 21.78
C GLU A 287 -9.95 -3.79 20.90
N ASN A 288 -9.74 -4.98 21.44
CA ASN A 288 -10.18 -6.25 20.89
C ASN A 288 -11.02 -7.00 21.94
N LYS A 289 -11.19 -8.32 21.79
CA LYS A 289 -11.99 -9.18 22.67
C LYS A 289 -11.16 -10.38 23.16
N LEU A 290 -9.84 -10.20 23.34
CA LEU A 290 -8.97 -11.28 23.80
C LEU A 290 -9.20 -11.55 25.28
N SER A 291 -9.32 -12.83 25.65
CA SER A 291 -9.38 -13.28 27.04
C SER A 291 -8.02 -13.75 27.59
N GLY A 292 -7.06 -13.98 26.71
CA GLY A 292 -5.69 -14.35 27.04
C GLY A 292 -4.78 -14.24 25.82
N ILE A 293 -3.47 -14.23 26.06
CA ILE A 293 -2.43 -14.22 25.03
C ILE A 293 -1.18 -14.93 25.55
N ASN A 294 -0.47 -15.64 24.67
CA ASN A 294 0.82 -16.25 25.00
C ASN A 294 1.95 -15.44 24.36
N LEU A 295 2.79 -14.83 25.20
CA LEU A 295 3.90 -13.98 24.78
C LEU A 295 5.29 -14.60 25.07
N SER A 296 5.33 -15.87 25.48
CA SER A 296 6.57 -16.54 25.92
C SER A 296 7.65 -16.63 24.83
N ALA A 297 7.26 -16.62 23.55
CA ALA A 297 8.19 -16.65 22.42
C ALA A 297 8.70 -15.25 22.02
N ASN A 298 8.05 -14.18 22.46
CA ASN A 298 8.29 -12.81 22.02
C ASN A 298 9.27 -12.08 22.97
N THR A 299 10.41 -12.72 23.22
CA THR A 299 11.41 -12.25 24.22
C THR A 299 12.05 -10.89 23.90
N SER A 300 11.91 -10.43 22.66
CA SER A 300 12.43 -9.13 22.18
C SER A 300 11.45 -7.96 22.39
N LEU A 301 10.27 -8.19 22.97
CA LEU A 301 9.26 -7.13 23.15
C LEU A 301 9.76 -6.01 24.05
N ILE A 302 9.64 -4.78 23.54
CA ILE A 302 9.97 -3.51 24.20
C ILE A 302 8.67 -2.75 24.54
N THR A 303 7.69 -2.79 23.64
CA THR A 303 6.40 -2.11 23.82
C THR A 303 5.23 -3.07 23.66
N LEU A 304 4.35 -3.10 24.66
CA LEU A 304 3.14 -3.93 24.66
C LEU A 304 1.90 -3.10 24.98
N HIS A 305 0.99 -3.00 24.02
CA HIS A 305 -0.33 -2.39 24.21
C HIS A 305 -1.42 -3.46 24.12
N ALA A 306 -1.94 -3.82 25.29
CA ALA A 306 -2.93 -4.86 25.54
C ALA A 306 -4.25 -4.31 26.13
N ASN A 307 -4.38 -2.99 26.24
CA ASN A 307 -5.50 -2.33 26.90
C ASN A 307 -6.84 -2.51 26.19
N ASN A 308 -7.96 -2.32 26.90
CA ASN A 308 -9.32 -2.50 26.38
C ASN A 308 -9.52 -3.89 25.74
N ASN A 309 -9.24 -4.94 26.51
CA ASN A 309 -9.53 -6.33 26.13
C ASN A 309 -10.38 -6.98 27.24
N GLN A 310 -10.41 -8.30 27.28
CA GLN A 310 -11.11 -9.09 28.31
C GLN A 310 -10.10 -9.99 29.05
N LEU A 311 -8.85 -9.53 29.18
CA LEU A 311 -7.76 -10.32 29.75
C LEU A 311 -8.02 -10.51 31.24
N THR A 312 -8.04 -11.78 31.66
CA THR A 312 -8.13 -12.17 33.08
C THR A 312 -6.74 -12.46 33.69
N SER A 313 -5.76 -12.69 32.83
CA SER A 313 -4.35 -12.85 33.19
C SER A 313 -3.47 -12.36 32.05
N LEU A 314 -2.27 -11.91 32.39
CA LEU A 314 -1.25 -11.49 31.44
C LEU A 314 0.13 -11.89 31.99
N ASP A 315 0.78 -12.84 31.32
CA ASP A 315 2.13 -13.28 31.65
C ASP A 315 3.15 -12.57 30.77
N VAL A 316 3.94 -11.69 31.39
CA VAL A 316 5.04 -10.94 30.75
C VAL A 316 6.42 -11.38 31.24
N SER A 317 6.51 -12.55 31.90
CA SER A 317 7.74 -13.02 32.56
C SER A 317 8.91 -13.28 31.62
N SER A 318 8.64 -13.55 30.35
CA SER A 318 9.64 -13.80 29.31
C SER A 318 10.02 -12.54 28.52
N ASN A 319 9.38 -11.39 28.79
CA ASN A 319 9.53 -10.16 28.02
C ASN A 319 10.41 -9.16 28.78
N ASN A 320 11.62 -9.59 29.12
CA ASN A 320 12.54 -8.85 30.01
C ASN A 320 13.00 -7.49 29.45
N ALA A 321 12.84 -7.27 28.15
CA ALA A 321 13.18 -6.03 27.46
C ALA A 321 12.04 -4.99 27.46
N LEU A 322 10.90 -5.26 28.11
CA LEU A 322 9.77 -4.32 28.15
C LEU A 322 10.14 -3.01 28.85
N ASP A 323 9.94 -1.92 28.14
CA ASP A 323 10.02 -0.54 28.62
C ASP A 323 8.61 0.04 28.85
N ILE A 324 7.64 -0.36 28.01
CA ILE A 324 6.27 0.18 28.01
C ILE A 324 5.26 -0.96 28.08
N LEU A 325 4.40 -0.92 29.11
CA LEU A 325 3.32 -1.89 29.30
C LEU A 325 1.98 -1.18 29.56
N TYR A 326 1.09 -1.24 28.58
CA TYR A 326 -0.29 -0.74 28.71
C TYR A 326 -1.27 -1.91 28.73
N CYS A 327 -1.81 -2.24 29.90
CA CYS A 327 -2.78 -3.32 30.10
C CYS A 327 -4.08 -2.85 30.81
N TRP A 328 -4.32 -1.54 30.82
CA TRP A 328 -5.50 -0.94 31.42
C TRP A 328 -6.82 -1.35 30.75
N SER A 329 -7.96 -1.19 31.45
CA SER A 329 -9.28 -1.66 31.01
C SER A 329 -9.29 -3.13 30.60
N ASN A 330 -8.99 -3.99 31.57
CA ASN A 330 -9.09 -5.44 31.48
C ASN A 330 -9.70 -5.99 32.78
N ASP A 331 -9.74 -7.31 32.92
CA ASP A 331 -10.25 -8.01 34.10
C ASP A 331 -9.11 -8.64 34.93
N LEU A 332 -7.94 -7.98 34.99
CA LEU A 332 -6.78 -8.52 35.69
C LEU A 332 -6.96 -8.42 37.21
N GLU A 333 -6.92 -9.57 37.88
CA GLU A 333 -6.87 -9.63 39.36
C GLU A 333 -5.43 -9.52 39.90
N THR A 334 -4.46 -9.92 39.09
CA THR A 334 -3.03 -9.85 39.41
C THR A 334 -2.21 -9.55 38.16
N ILE A 335 -1.05 -8.95 38.35
CA ILE A 335 -0.04 -8.73 37.32
C ILE A 335 1.35 -8.85 37.96
N ASN A 336 2.24 -9.63 37.33
CA ASN A 336 3.59 -9.82 37.81
C ASN A 336 4.58 -9.19 36.83
N VAL A 337 5.23 -8.09 37.26
CA VAL A 337 6.21 -7.35 36.48
C VAL A 337 7.65 -7.48 37.02
N SER A 338 7.88 -8.43 37.94
CA SER A 338 9.19 -8.62 38.60
C SER A 338 10.33 -9.00 37.65
N ASN A 339 10.01 -9.54 36.47
CA ASN A 339 10.97 -9.91 35.42
C ASN A 339 11.17 -8.83 34.35
N ASN A 340 10.56 -7.64 34.53
CA ASN A 340 10.60 -6.54 33.56
C ASN A 340 11.32 -5.31 34.16
N PRO A 341 12.61 -5.43 34.54
CA PRO A 341 13.32 -4.39 35.31
C PRO A 341 13.51 -3.08 34.53
N ASN A 342 13.34 -3.10 33.21
CA ASN A 342 13.49 -1.94 32.34
C ASN A 342 12.20 -1.10 32.22
N LEU A 343 11.07 -1.53 32.79
CA LEU A 343 9.81 -0.78 32.67
C LEU A 343 9.98 0.68 33.10
N ILE A 344 9.59 1.57 32.20
CA ILE A 344 9.56 3.03 32.34
C ILE A 344 8.11 3.48 32.51
N ASP A 345 7.22 2.99 31.65
CA ASP A 345 5.81 3.37 31.62
C ASP A 345 4.92 2.16 31.88
N PHE A 346 4.18 2.19 32.99
CA PHE A 346 3.28 1.10 33.37
C PHE A 346 1.85 1.60 33.64
N TYR A 347 0.93 1.21 32.75
CA TYR A 347 -0.47 1.61 32.80
C TYR A 347 -1.34 0.36 33.00
N CYS A 348 -1.78 0.14 34.24
CA CYS A 348 -2.62 -0.98 34.68
C CYS A 348 -3.92 -0.55 35.36
N TYR A 349 -4.33 0.71 35.16
CA TYR A 349 -5.58 1.24 35.68
C TYR A 349 -6.83 0.54 35.10
N ASP A 350 -7.99 0.72 35.73
CA ASP A 350 -9.26 0.08 35.32
C ASP A 350 -9.12 -1.46 35.23
N ASN A 351 -8.70 -2.08 36.33
CA ASN A 351 -8.58 -3.52 36.50
C ASN A 351 -9.14 -3.93 37.88
N GLN A 352 -8.84 -5.14 38.35
CA GLN A 352 -9.32 -5.68 39.61
C GLN A 352 -8.15 -6.01 40.56
N LEU A 353 -7.02 -5.29 40.43
CA LEU A 353 -5.79 -5.56 41.18
C LEU A 353 -5.98 -5.30 42.67
N THR A 354 -5.68 -6.30 43.49
CA THR A 354 -5.72 -6.18 44.97
C THR A 354 -4.36 -5.90 45.60
N SER A 355 -3.29 -6.19 44.85
CA SER A 355 -1.90 -5.92 45.22
C SER A 355 -1.10 -5.62 43.96
N LEU A 356 -0.01 -4.87 44.13
CA LEU A 356 0.89 -4.52 43.05
C LEU A 356 2.33 -4.47 43.59
N ASP A 357 3.19 -5.32 43.04
CA ASP A 357 4.62 -5.34 43.35
C ASP A 357 5.40 -4.76 42.17
N VAL A 358 6.01 -3.59 42.39
CA VAL A 358 6.86 -2.88 41.43
C VAL A 358 8.31 -2.75 41.93
N SER A 359 8.69 -3.55 42.92
CA SER A 359 9.99 -3.43 43.61
C SER A 359 11.20 -3.69 42.70
N SER A 360 11.03 -4.49 41.64
CA SER A 360 12.06 -4.75 40.62
C SER A 360 12.13 -3.69 39.52
N ASN A 361 11.13 -2.81 39.40
CA ASN A 361 10.99 -1.85 38.30
C ASN A 361 11.60 -0.49 38.69
N THR A 362 12.90 -0.49 38.99
CA THR A 362 13.59 0.69 39.56
C THR A 362 13.69 1.88 38.60
N ASN A 363 13.49 1.64 37.30
CA ASN A 363 13.48 2.67 36.25
C ASN A 363 12.08 3.26 35.99
N LEU A 364 11.06 2.83 36.74
CA LEU A 364 9.69 3.25 36.53
C LEU A 364 9.57 4.77 36.70
N TYR A 365 9.08 5.42 35.66
CA TYR A 365 8.98 6.87 35.54
C TYR A 365 7.52 7.32 35.65
N TYR A 366 6.60 6.60 35.01
CA TYR A 366 5.15 6.78 35.15
C TYR A 366 4.45 5.49 35.55
N LEU A 367 3.65 5.59 36.63
CA LEU A 367 2.78 4.52 37.11
C LEU A 367 1.33 4.99 37.16
N TYR A 368 0.49 4.38 36.32
CA TYR A 368 -0.97 4.55 36.33
C TYR A 368 -1.64 3.27 36.79
N CYS A 369 -2.09 3.25 38.04
CA CYS A 369 -2.73 2.12 38.70
C CYS A 369 -4.08 2.49 39.36
N SER A 370 -4.68 3.60 38.92
CA SER A 370 -6.00 4.06 39.35
C SER A 370 -7.12 3.05 39.08
N ASN A 371 -8.28 3.22 39.72
CA ASN A 371 -9.47 2.37 39.51
C ASN A 371 -9.14 0.87 39.65
N ASN A 372 -8.59 0.51 40.80
CA ASN A 372 -8.29 -0.87 41.19
C ASN A 372 -8.80 -1.11 42.63
N LEU A 373 -8.37 -2.20 43.26
CA LEU A 373 -8.74 -2.59 44.61
C LEU A 373 -7.51 -2.60 45.53
N LEU A 374 -6.50 -1.78 45.24
CA LEU A 374 -5.23 -1.77 45.97
C LEU A 374 -5.43 -1.25 47.39
N THR A 375 -4.92 -1.98 48.36
CA THR A 375 -4.97 -1.60 49.79
C THR A 375 -3.66 -0.99 50.29
N SER A 376 -2.56 -1.31 49.61
CA SER A 376 -1.22 -0.76 49.82
C SER A 376 -0.38 -0.99 48.56
N VAL A 377 0.65 -0.16 48.36
CA VAL A 377 1.69 -0.33 47.35
C VAL A 377 3.00 0.11 47.96
N ASP A 378 4.06 -0.69 47.81
CA ASP A 378 5.42 -0.31 48.20
C ASP A 378 6.14 0.32 47.01
N LEU A 379 6.50 1.60 47.16
CA LEU A 379 7.18 2.41 46.13
C LEU A 379 8.61 2.77 46.52
N SER A 380 9.15 2.16 47.59
CA SER A 380 10.44 2.53 48.18
C SER A 380 11.65 2.33 47.24
N ASN A 381 11.53 1.43 46.27
CA ASN A 381 12.58 1.16 45.27
C ASN A 381 12.42 1.98 43.97
N ASN A 382 11.31 2.71 43.80
CA ASN A 382 10.99 3.42 42.56
C ASN A 382 11.40 4.91 42.64
N ALA A 383 12.66 5.18 43.00
CA ALA A 383 13.15 6.54 43.24
C ALA A 383 13.11 7.45 41.98
N ALA A 384 13.04 6.86 40.79
CA ALA A 384 12.93 7.55 39.50
C ALA A 384 11.49 7.99 39.14
N LEU A 385 10.49 7.60 39.95
CA LEU A 385 9.08 7.87 39.66
C LEU A 385 8.80 9.38 39.66
N GLU A 386 8.32 9.89 38.53
CA GLU A 386 7.96 11.30 38.35
C GLU A 386 6.44 11.52 38.44
N GLY A 387 5.65 10.55 37.98
CA GLY A 387 4.19 10.62 38.05
C GLY A 387 3.55 9.34 38.60
N LEU A 388 2.63 9.53 39.54
CA LEU A 388 1.85 8.47 40.17
C LEU A 388 0.35 8.80 40.14
N TRP A 389 -0.41 7.96 39.43
CA TRP A 389 -1.87 7.95 39.46
C TRP A 389 -2.33 6.66 40.14
N ILE A 390 -2.91 6.81 41.33
CA ILE A 390 -3.36 5.72 42.22
C ILE A 390 -4.72 6.06 42.86
N ASP A 391 -5.44 7.02 42.30
CA ASP A 391 -6.78 7.39 42.70
C ASP A 391 -7.79 6.24 42.50
N ASN A 392 -8.94 6.32 43.16
CA ASN A 392 -10.00 5.31 43.08
C ASN A 392 -9.49 3.89 43.46
N ASN A 393 -8.84 3.78 44.61
CA ASN A 393 -8.37 2.52 45.21
C ASN A 393 -8.91 2.37 46.64
N GLN A 394 -8.34 1.47 47.44
CA GLN A 394 -8.72 1.20 48.83
C GLN A 394 -7.55 1.44 49.79
N LEU A 395 -6.67 2.39 49.47
CA LEU A 395 -5.49 2.69 50.28
C LEU A 395 -5.88 3.21 51.66
N THR A 396 -5.10 2.80 52.66
CA THR A 396 -5.21 3.31 54.05
C THR A 396 -4.03 4.21 54.43
N SER A 397 -2.87 3.95 53.83
CA SER A 397 -1.65 4.76 53.92
C SER A 397 -0.91 4.67 52.60
N LEU A 398 -0.08 5.68 52.33
CA LEU A 398 0.80 5.72 51.17
C LEU A 398 2.14 6.32 51.58
N ASP A 399 3.26 5.67 51.28
CA ASP A 399 4.59 6.23 51.51
C ASP A 399 5.25 6.57 50.17
N VAL A 400 5.49 7.87 49.95
CA VAL A 400 6.20 8.40 48.79
C VAL A 400 7.47 9.16 49.19
N SER A 401 7.94 8.97 50.42
CA SER A 401 9.09 9.70 50.98
C SER A 401 10.40 9.43 50.24
N GLN A 402 10.53 8.26 49.60
CA GLN A 402 11.69 7.86 48.80
C GLN A 402 11.57 8.28 47.32
N ASN A 403 10.37 8.65 46.84
CA ASN A 403 10.13 9.05 45.44
C ASN A 403 10.45 10.54 45.28
N THR A 404 11.72 10.90 45.44
CA THR A 404 12.16 12.31 45.47
C THR A 404 12.00 13.05 44.14
N ALA A 405 11.81 12.31 43.05
CA ALA A 405 11.57 12.85 41.71
C ALA A 405 10.08 13.12 41.42
N LEU A 406 9.17 12.77 42.33
CA LEU A 406 7.73 12.85 42.09
C LEU A 406 7.25 14.30 41.90
N GLU A 407 6.73 14.60 40.71
CA GLU A 407 6.15 15.89 40.34
C GLU A 407 4.62 15.83 40.29
N TYR A 408 4.05 14.66 39.98
CA TYR A 408 2.61 14.43 39.86
C TYR A 408 2.14 13.32 40.79
N LEU A 409 1.11 13.60 41.60
CA LEU A 409 0.46 12.63 42.47
C LEU A 409 -1.05 12.81 42.41
N GLU A 410 -1.76 11.80 41.90
CA GLU A 410 -3.22 11.71 42.02
C GLU A 410 -3.57 10.49 42.89
N CYS A 411 -4.09 10.74 44.09
CA CYS A 411 -4.43 9.69 45.07
C CYS A 411 -5.78 9.90 45.76
N PHE A 412 -6.65 10.72 45.18
CA PHE A 412 -8.01 10.96 45.68
C PHE A 412 -8.92 9.73 45.48
N ASN A 413 -10.14 9.76 46.03
CA ASN A 413 -11.07 8.62 46.06
C ASN A 413 -10.48 7.34 46.70
N ASN A 414 -9.61 7.49 47.71
CA ASN A 414 -9.18 6.46 48.62
C ASN A 414 -9.79 6.75 50.00
N ALA A 415 -11.06 6.39 50.20
CA ALA A 415 -11.88 6.88 51.33
C ALA A 415 -11.30 6.59 52.74
N ALA A 416 -10.42 5.59 52.88
CA ALA A 416 -9.78 5.21 54.13
C ALA A 416 -8.34 5.77 54.28
N LEU A 417 -7.84 6.54 53.31
CA LEU A 417 -6.49 7.08 53.31
C LEU A 417 -6.36 8.15 54.40
N GLY A 418 -5.67 7.82 55.48
CA GLY A 418 -5.46 8.73 56.60
C GLY A 418 -4.20 9.58 56.45
N CYS A 419 -3.15 9.02 55.86
CA CYS A 419 -1.84 9.65 55.83
C CYS A 419 -1.04 9.28 54.57
N ILE A 420 -0.37 10.29 54.01
CA ILE A 420 0.59 10.17 52.93
C ILE A 420 1.96 10.56 53.51
N GLN A 421 2.84 9.59 53.66
CA GLN A 421 4.18 9.79 54.17
C GLN A 421 5.06 10.41 53.08
N VAL A 422 5.64 11.56 53.39
CA VAL A 422 6.49 12.36 52.50
C VAL A 422 7.80 12.72 53.21
N ASN A 423 8.84 13.05 52.47
CA ASN A 423 10.06 13.60 53.08
C ASN A 423 9.90 15.10 53.39
N ILE A 424 10.90 15.68 54.08
CA ILE A 424 10.85 17.08 54.52
C ILE A 424 10.76 18.09 53.38
N SER A 425 11.36 17.79 52.22
CA SER A 425 11.33 18.66 51.05
C SER A 425 9.96 18.63 50.38
N GLN A 426 9.39 17.44 50.18
CA GLN A 426 8.05 17.25 49.65
C GLN A 426 6.99 17.89 50.57
N LEU A 427 7.11 17.75 51.90
CA LEU A 427 6.17 18.36 52.85
C LEU A 427 6.10 19.89 52.72
N ALA A 428 7.17 20.55 52.28
CA ALA A 428 7.22 21.99 52.11
C ALA A 428 6.43 22.49 50.89
N THR A 429 6.20 21.64 49.88
CA THR A 429 5.56 22.00 48.60
C THR A 429 4.21 21.33 48.38
N ALA A 430 4.11 20.03 48.71
CA ALA A 430 2.93 19.18 48.44
C ALA A 430 1.59 19.76 48.92
N PRO A 431 1.45 20.41 50.10
CA PRO A 431 0.15 20.96 50.54
C PRO A 431 -0.42 22.08 49.65
N THR A 432 0.42 22.73 48.84
CA THR A 432 0.03 23.84 47.96
C THR A 432 0.23 23.56 46.48
N ASP A 433 0.76 22.39 46.14
CA ASP A 433 1.07 22.01 44.77
C ASP A 433 -0.21 21.52 44.07
N PRO A 434 -0.64 22.16 42.96
CA PRO A 434 -1.83 21.72 42.22
C PRO A 434 -1.67 20.34 41.56
N ASN A 435 -0.43 19.83 41.40
CA ASN A 435 -0.17 18.51 40.84
C ASN A 435 -0.24 17.39 41.89
N TRP A 436 -0.45 17.72 43.17
CA TRP A 436 -0.54 16.78 44.29
C TRP A 436 -1.97 16.75 44.86
N ILE A 437 -2.78 15.86 44.32
CA ILE A 437 -4.21 15.75 44.59
C ILE A 437 -4.49 14.55 45.50
N LYS A 438 -5.19 14.79 46.61
CA LYS A 438 -5.58 13.80 47.63
C LYS A 438 -6.98 14.08 48.17
N ASP A 439 -7.53 13.14 48.92
CA ASP A 439 -8.77 13.35 49.67
C ASP A 439 -8.59 14.29 50.89
N GLU A 440 -9.70 14.90 51.33
CA GLU A 440 -9.72 15.86 52.43
C GLU A 440 -9.63 15.29 53.87
N PRO A 441 -9.67 13.97 54.19
CA PRO A 441 -9.18 13.50 55.49
C PRO A 441 -7.68 13.15 55.46
N ALA A 442 -7.09 12.87 54.29
CA ALA A 442 -5.69 12.46 54.19
C ALA A 442 -4.76 13.63 54.54
N VAL A 443 -3.70 13.39 55.30
CA VAL A 443 -2.68 14.42 55.61
C VAL A 443 -1.32 14.04 55.04
N TYR A 444 -0.52 15.04 54.68
CA TYR A 444 0.90 14.84 54.42
C TYR A 444 1.66 14.88 55.75
N SER A 445 2.52 13.90 56.01
CA SER A 445 3.34 13.82 57.22
C SER A 445 4.70 13.21 56.93
N THR A 446 5.72 13.54 57.72
CA THR A 446 7.01 12.81 57.68
C THR A 446 6.98 11.52 58.50
N ASP A 447 5.91 11.28 59.25
CA ASP A 447 5.70 10.08 60.07
C ASP A 447 4.19 9.78 60.11
N CYS A 448 3.79 8.67 59.49
CA CYS A 448 2.39 8.22 59.49
C CYS A 448 2.06 7.21 60.59
N SER A 449 2.97 6.93 61.55
CA SER A 449 2.76 5.91 62.59
C SER A 449 1.59 6.19 63.55
N SER A 450 1.03 7.40 63.54
CA SER A 450 -0.05 7.83 64.42
C SER A 450 -1.44 7.91 63.76
N TYR A 451 -1.59 7.50 62.50
CA TYR A 451 -2.80 7.71 61.70
C TYR A 451 -3.57 6.42 61.39
#